data_AF-A0A358N2V3-F1
#
_entry.id   AF-A0A358N2V3-F1
#
_cell.length_a   1.000
_cell.length_b   1.000
_cell.length_c   1.000
_cell.angle_alpha   90.00
_cell.angle_beta   90.00
_cell.angle_gamma   90.00
#
_symmetry.space_group_name_H-M   'P 1'
#
loop_
_entity.id
_entity.type
_entity.pdbx_description
1 polymer ?
#
loop_
_entity_poly.entity_id
_entity_poly.type
_entity_poly.pdbx_seq_one_letter_code
_entity_poly.pdbx_strand_id
1 'polypeptide(L)'
;MVLLQLAYTLGAAPGDQGVMGLAALALNTQDAPYLKAAVISSLHRENLSPFYAAISKSPVIAKSFRPTILEMASRMNNVPFLNRVVSELLRQLESSPTSVASMRSLASILTVMDRQNNKLPSKTLERIDKALSQALTTANDDEMAITPRIAAIELSGRKAKHTETLLALLSSNEPIEIQTATTKILTPTNPQKILMRFTGMSPRVRTAAVESLLSRESTARALLSALSTKAIPINSLSLLHRQRLTSHPDKELQVEAKKLFDSSQTSEERTQLISEYQSSISPNGEISLGKQIFTQHCGTCHHFKGIGNKVGPDLTTLKNRSANALVTAILDPGAAVEDKYLSYSVLTFDGVVHAGIIAGETSTAIELLLADGKTQTILRSDIERLQTTGQSLMPEGMEKNITPEHMTHLIAFLNGGSEFKEGGSYTSPPGNVPVTVKPNADGTLHLQAAACQMHGEQFRFEKTYGNIGFWNQSDEFVKWIIEVPASGDYEVLVDYACPDVAAENTCRLSSSNQTLRATVATTGSWDEYHELNIGILKLEKGTAAIQFGAEAEINGWLMDLRAITLRPASSETPAEPSNRAKNQ
;
A
#
# COMPACT_ATOMS: atom_id res chain seq x y z
N MET A 1 40.47 27.09 -11.21
CA MET A 1 41.80 26.53 -11.54
C MET A 1 42.87 26.96 -10.54
N VAL A 2 43.03 28.26 -10.25
CA VAL A 2 44.07 28.79 -9.33
C VAL A 2 44.01 28.20 -7.92
N LEU A 3 42.82 28.11 -7.30
CA LEU A 3 42.67 27.52 -5.95
C LEU A 3 42.98 26.02 -5.90
N LEU A 4 42.78 25.29 -7.00
CA LEU A 4 43.09 23.85 -7.07
C LEU A 4 44.62 23.65 -7.10
N GLN A 5 45.31 24.41 -7.96
CA GLN A 5 46.77 24.41 -8.01
C GLN A 5 47.37 24.83 -6.67
N LEU A 6 46.82 25.87 -6.05
CA LEU A 6 47.23 26.30 -4.72
C LEU A 6 47.10 25.19 -3.67
N ALA A 7 45.99 24.43 -3.67
CA ALA A 7 45.83 23.29 -2.77
C ALA A 7 46.96 22.26 -2.96
N TYR A 8 47.25 21.85 -4.19
CA TYR A 8 48.32 20.90 -4.47
C TYR A 8 49.71 21.42 -4.07
N THR A 9 50.00 22.70 -4.34
CA THR A 9 51.26 23.34 -3.93
C THR A 9 51.40 23.39 -2.41
N LEU A 10 50.33 23.72 -1.69
CA LEU A 10 50.32 23.73 -0.23
C LEU A 10 50.45 22.32 0.37
N GLY A 11 49.96 21.30 -0.32
CA GLY A 11 50.17 19.89 0.04
C GLY A 11 51.63 19.46 -0.05
N ALA A 12 52.36 19.96 -1.04
CA ALA A 12 53.78 19.67 -1.23
C ALA A 12 54.71 20.56 -0.37
N ALA A 13 54.18 21.63 0.23
CA ALA A 13 54.96 22.57 1.02
C ALA A 13 55.39 21.94 2.36
N PRO A 14 56.67 22.04 2.75
CA PRO A 14 57.15 21.51 4.03
C PRO A 14 56.68 22.38 5.21
N GLY A 15 56.48 21.74 6.37
CA GLY A 15 56.18 22.41 7.64
C GLY A 15 54.74 22.91 7.77
N ASP A 16 54.50 23.70 8.83
CA ASP A 16 53.14 24.09 9.26
C ASP A 16 52.45 25.09 8.32
N GLN A 17 53.19 25.79 7.46
CA GLN A 17 52.66 26.79 6.54
C GLN A 17 51.73 26.17 5.48
N GLY A 18 52.10 25.01 4.92
CA GLY A 18 51.27 24.28 3.96
C GLY A 18 49.93 23.85 4.58
N VAL A 19 49.99 23.35 5.82
CA VAL A 19 48.81 22.91 6.57
C VAL A 19 47.86 24.06 6.87
N MET A 20 48.37 25.21 7.32
CA MET A 20 47.54 26.38 7.58
C MET A 20 46.84 26.88 6.31
N GLY A 21 47.55 26.90 5.19
CA GLY A 21 46.97 27.25 3.89
C GLY A 21 45.90 26.25 3.46
N LEU A 22 46.13 24.94 3.59
CA LEU A 22 45.13 23.91 3.30
C LEU A 22 43.89 24.05 4.19
N ALA A 23 44.08 24.31 5.48
CA ALA A 23 42.97 24.51 6.42
C ALA A 23 42.16 25.78 6.09
N ALA A 24 42.84 26.85 5.66
CA ALA A 24 42.18 28.05 5.17
C ALA A 24 41.40 27.80 3.87
N LEU A 25 41.93 27.01 2.94
CA LEU A 25 41.21 26.58 1.74
C LEU A 25 39.99 25.73 2.08
N ALA A 26 40.09 24.86 3.10
CA ALA A 26 39.00 24.00 3.54
C ALA A 26 37.75 24.79 4.00
N LEU A 27 37.91 26.03 4.50
CA LEU A 27 36.79 26.93 4.84
C LEU A 27 35.90 27.26 3.63
N ASN A 28 36.48 27.31 2.43
CA ASN A 28 35.81 27.72 1.19
C ASN A 28 35.30 26.54 0.36
N THR A 29 35.16 25.35 0.95
CA THR A 29 34.83 24.11 0.22
C THR A 29 33.35 23.72 0.21
N GLN A 30 32.48 24.45 0.90
CA GLN A 30 31.06 24.07 1.06
C GLN A 30 30.34 23.86 -0.28
N ASP A 31 30.58 24.73 -1.26
CA ASP A 31 29.98 24.65 -2.60
C ASP A 31 31.00 24.32 -3.71
N ALA A 32 32.19 23.83 -3.35
CA ALA A 32 33.29 23.60 -4.27
C ALA A 32 33.83 22.15 -4.18
N PRO A 33 33.14 21.16 -4.78
CA PRO A 33 33.48 19.75 -4.65
C PRO A 33 34.89 19.42 -5.19
N TYR A 34 35.30 20.06 -6.29
CA TYR A 34 36.65 19.89 -6.84
C TYR A 34 37.74 20.48 -5.93
N LEU A 35 37.46 21.59 -5.24
CA LEU A 35 38.41 22.16 -4.27
C LEU A 35 38.54 21.24 -3.05
N LYS A 36 37.44 20.69 -2.57
CA LYS A 36 37.45 19.68 -1.51
C LYS A 36 38.29 18.47 -1.92
N ALA A 37 38.12 17.95 -3.13
CA ALA A 37 38.91 16.86 -3.66
C ALA A 37 40.40 17.21 -3.72
N ALA A 38 40.75 18.41 -4.20
CA ALA A 38 42.14 18.87 -4.25
C ALA A 38 42.79 18.99 -2.86
N VAL A 39 42.06 19.52 -1.86
CA VAL A 39 42.54 19.55 -0.46
C VAL A 39 42.76 18.13 0.06
N ILE A 40 41.82 17.20 -0.16
CA ILE A 40 41.95 15.80 0.30
C ILE A 40 43.14 15.10 -0.37
N SER A 41 43.31 15.25 -1.69
CA SER A 41 44.44 14.68 -2.43
C SER A 41 45.79 15.25 -2.03
N SER A 42 45.80 16.44 -1.40
CA SER A 42 47.00 17.11 -0.89
C SER A 42 47.40 16.63 0.51
N LEU A 43 46.59 15.79 1.15
CA LEU A 43 46.89 15.23 2.46
C LEU A 43 47.73 13.95 2.34
N HIS A 44 48.76 13.84 3.18
CA HIS A 44 49.66 12.70 3.28
C HIS A 44 50.08 12.48 4.74
N ARG A 45 50.92 11.46 5.00
CA ARG A 45 51.22 10.97 6.36
C ARG A 45 51.67 12.06 7.34
N GLU A 46 52.46 13.02 6.86
CA GLU A 46 53.11 14.05 7.68
C GLU A 46 52.19 15.24 7.98
N ASN A 47 51.42 15.69 6.99
CA ASN A 47 50.54 16.86 7.13
C ASN A 47 49.13 16.52 7.67
N LEU A 48 48.76 15.22 7.71
CA LEU A 48 47.43 14.78 8.14
C LEU A 48 47.09 15.14 9.59
N SER A 49 48.04 14.92 10.50
CA SER A 49 47.87 15.22 11.93
C SER A 49 47.63 16.70 12.20
N PRO A 50 48.50 17.62 11.75
CA PRO A 50 48.30 19.04 11.97
C PRO A 50 47.07 19.57 11.19
N PHE A 51 46.76 19.04 10.01
CA PHE A 51 45.53 19.41 9.29
C PHE A 51 44.27 19.03 10.07
N TYR A 52 44.20 17.81 10.60
CA TYR A 52 43.09 17.35 11.44
C TYR A 52 42.88 18.24 12.67
N ALA A 53 43.97 18.66 13.31
CA ALA A 53 43.94 19.59 14.44
C ALA A 53 43.43 20.98 14.02
N ALA A 54 43.89 21.49 12.88
CA ALA A 54 43.48 22.79 12.35
C ALA A 54 41.98 22.83 12.03
N ILE A 55 41.45 21.84 11.32
CA ILE A 55 40.02 21.80 10.96
C ILE A 55 39.12 21.56 12.17
N SER A 56 39.62 20.93 13.24
CA SER A 56 38.83 20.64 14.44
C SER A 56 38.41 21.89 15.20
N LYS A 57 39.02 23.06 14.91
CA LYS A 57 38.59 24.37 15.42
C LYS A 57 37.27 24.85 14.79
N SER A 58 36.87 24.29 13.64
CA SER A 58 35.61 24.61 12.96
C SER A 58 34.72 23.36 12.85
N PRO A 59 33.63 23.26 13.62
CA PRO A 59 32.75 22.10 13.62
C PRO A 59 32.19 21.74 12.24
N VAL A 60 31.88 22.74 11.42
CA VAL A 60 31.28 22.56 10.09
C VAL A 60 32.28 21.92 9.12
N ILE A 61 33.53 22.41 9.08
CA ILE A 61 34.58 21.83 8.24
C ILE A 61 34.93 20.44 8.74
N ALA A 62 35.09 20.30 10.05
CA ALA A 62 35.44 19.03 10.67
C ALA A 62 34.43 17.93 10.31
N LYS A 63 33.13 18.23 10.34
CA LYS A 63 32.07 17.29 9.92
C LYS A 63 32.23 16.86 8.45
N SER A 64 32.65 17.77 7.58
CA SER A 64 32.82 17.52 6.13
C SER A 64 34.05 16.70 5.77
N PHE A 65 35.16 16.85 6.51
CA PHE A 65 36.46 16.21 6.18
C PHE A 65 36.81 15.00 7.05
N ARG A 66 36.33 14.91 8.29
CA ARG A 66 36.71 13.84 9.24
C ARG A 66 36.51 12.43 8.69
N PRO A 67 35.35 12.06 8.09
CA PRO A 67 35.16 10.70 7.58
C PRO A 67 36.23 10.29 6.57
N THR A 68 36.54 11.17 5.60
CA THR A 68 37.53 10.88 4.56
C THR A 68 38.97 10.84 5.12
N ILE A 69 39.31 11.73 6.05
CA ILE A 69 40.62 11.73 6.72
C ILE A 69 40.84 10.43 7.50
N LEU A 70 39.83 9.97 8.24
CA LEU A 70 39.92 8.75 9.02
C LEU A 70 40.05 7.51 8.13
N GLU A 71 39.30 7.46 7.03
CA GLU A 71 39.42 6.40 6.03
C GLU A 71 40.81 6.39 5.39
N MET A 72 41.33 7.56 5.01
CA MET A 72 42.67 7.68 4.44
C MET A 72 43.75 7.26 5.45
N ALA A 73 43.67 7.72 6.70
CA ALA A 73 44.59 7.33 7.76
C ALA A 73 44.62 5.81 8.00
N SER A 74 43.43 5.18 7.97
CA SER A 74 43.26 3.74 8.13
C SER A 74 43.88 2.96 6.96
N ARG A 75 43.61 3.36 5.72
CA ARG A 75 44.22 2.77 4.51
C ARG A 75 45.75 2.93 4.47
N MET A 76 46.26 4.07 4.93
CA MET A 76 47.71 4.33 5.03
C MET A 76 48.39 3.62 6.21
N ASN A 77 47.63 2.87 7.00
CA ASN A 77 48.05 2.26 8.26
C ASN A 77 48.78 3.25 9.19
N ASN A 78 48.29 4.49 9.27
CA ASN A 78 48.85 5.53 10.13
C ASN A 78 48.41 5.35 11.58
N VAL A 79 48.87 4.25 12.19
CA VAL A 79 48.54 3.86 13.58
C VAL A 79 48.84 4.97 14.60
N PRO A 80 49.95 5.74 14.52
CA PRO A 80 50.19 6.84 15.46
C PRO A 80 49.09 7.91 15.44
N PHE A 81 48.62 8.30 14.26
CA PHE A 81 47.51 9.25 14.12
C PHE A 81 46.20 8.67 14.65
N LEU A 82 45.85 7.45 14.23
CA LEU A 82 44.63 6.77 14.67
C LEU A 82 44.60 6.62 16.20
N ASN A 83 45.70 6.17 16.79
CA ASN A 83 45.85 6.03 18.23
C ASN A 83 45.65 7.36 18.98
N ARG A 84 46.16 8.47 18.43
CA ARG A 84 45.96 9.81 19.00
C ARG A 84 44.48 10.21 18.97
N VAL A 85 43.82 10.06 17.82
CA VAL A 85 42.39 10.42 17.68
C VAL A 85 41.52 9.56 18.60
N VAL A 86 41.74 8.24 18.62
CA VAL A 86 41.03 7.32 19.51
C VAL A 86 41.28 7.68 20.98
N SER A 87 42.53 7.94 21.36
CA SER A 87 42.86 8.30 22.75
C SER A 87 42.19 9.58 23.23
N GLU A 88 42.02 10.57 22.35
CA GLU A 88 41.30 11.80 22.65
C GLU A 88 39.79 11.57 22.80
N LEU A 89 39.18 10.78 21.91
CA LEU A 89 37.78 10.39 22.04
C LEU A 89 37.51 9.59 23.33
N LEU A 90 38.43 8.69 23.69
CA LEU A 90 38.35 7.95 24.95
C LEU A 90 38.46 8.89 26.16
N ARG A 91 39.34 9.88 26.13
CA ARG A 91 39.46 10.90 27.18
C ARG A 91 38.17 11.72 27.33
N GLN A 92 37.51 12.04 26.23
CA GLN A 92 36.21 12.72 26.24
C GLN A 92 35.11 11.82 26.83
N LEU A 93 35.11 10.53 26.52
CA LEU A 93 34.14 9.58 27.11
C LEU A 93 34.44 9.29 28.59
N GLU A 94 35.70 9.30 29.00
CA GLU A 94 36.08 9.16 30.42
C GLU A 94 35.59 10.36 31.25
N SER A 95 35.50 11.55 30.65
CA SER A 95 34.99 12.77 31.31
C SER A 95 33.47 12.95 31.15
N SER A 96 32.92 12.54 30.02
CA SER A 96 31.48 12.63 29.71
C SER A 96 30.99 11.31 29.08
N PRO A 97 30.70 10.27 29.88
CA PRO A 97 30.36 8.93 29.40
C PRO A 97 29.16 8.87 28.44
N THR A 98 28.20 9.77 28.62
CA THR A 98 26.95 9.84 27.83
C THR A 98 27.05 10.74 26.60
N SER A 99 28.25 11.20 26.23
CA SER A 99 28.45 12.06 25.06
C SER A 99 28.12 11.33 23.75
N VAL A 100 26.96 11.64 23.18
CA VAL A 100 26.46 11.11 21.90
C VAL A 100 27.47 11.32 20.77
N ALA A 101 28.07 12.51 20.69
CA ALA A 101 29.02 12.86 19.64
C ALA A 101 30.32 12.03 19.74
N SER A 102 30.84 11.85 20.95
CA SER A 102 32.06 11.07 21.19
C SER A 102 31.82 9.58 20.96
N MET A 103 30.68 9.04 21.42
CA MET A 103 30.29 7.63 21.18
C MET A 103 30.20 7.32 19.69
N ARG A 104 29.47 8.13 18.92
CA ARG A 104 29.33 7.95 17.46
C ARG A 104 30.64 8.09 16.72
N SER A 105 31.47 9.07 17.10
CA SER A 105 32.79 9.26 16.50
C SER A 105 33.70 8.07 16.76
N LEU A 106 33.68 7.53 17.99
CA LEU A 106 34.45 6.34 18.36
C LEU A 106 33.93 5.08 17.63
N ALA A 107 32.61 4.89 17.54
CA ALA A 107 32.02 3.78 16.80
C ALA A 107 32.42 3.82 15.31
N SER A 108 32.37 5.01 14.70
CA SER A 108 32.72 5.23 13.30
C SER A 108 34.19 4.93 13.02
N ILE A 109 35.12 5.49 13.81
CA ILE A 109 36.55 5.27 13.60
C ILE A 109 36.92 3.80 13.81
N LEU A 110 36.39 3.15 14.85
CA LEU A 110 36.64 1.73 15.09
C LEU A 110 36.10 0.85 13.95
N THR A 111 34.96 1.20 13.35
CA THR A 111 34.43 0.50 12.19
C THR A 111 35.38 0.57 10.99
N VAL A 112 35.96 1.75 10.73
CA VAL A 112 36.92 1.95 9.65
C VAL A 112 38.19 1.16 9.90
N MET A 113 38.69 1.18 11.14
CA MET A 113 39.92 0.49 11.55
C MET A 113 39.81 -1.03 11.46
N ASP A 114 38.67 -1.62 11.88
CA ASP A 114 38.42 -3.05 11.76
C ASP A 114 38.49 -3.53 10.32
N ARG A 115 37.90 -2.77 9.38
CA ARG A 115 37.90 -3.11 7.95
C ARG A 115 39.30 -3.18 7.35
N GLN A 116 40.23 -2.38 7.87
CA GLN A 116 41.62 -2.33 7.40
C GLN A 116 42.58 -3.10 8.33
N ASN A 117 42.06 -3.78 9.36
CA ASN A 117 42.84 -4.54 10.33
C ASN A 117 43.96 -3.71 11.00
N ASN A 118 43.71 -2.43 11.30
CA ASN A 118 44.70 -1.58 11.96
C ASN A 118 44.89 -1.99 13.43
N LYS A 119 46.13 -2.29 13.83
CA LYS A 119 46.44 -2.75 15.20
C LYS A 119 46.81 -1.60 16.12
N LEU A 120 45.99 -1.35 17.15
CA LEU A 120 46.26 -0.37 18.19
C LEU A 120 47.11 -0.96 19.33
N PRO A 121 47.82 -0.11 20.12
CA PRO A 121 48.52 -0.54 21.33
C PRO A 121 47.57 -1.20 22.35
N SER A 122 48.07 -2.20 23.10
CA SER A 122 47.29 -2.94 24.12
C SER A 122 46.62 -2.02 25.14
N LYS A 123 47.34 -1.02 25.65
CA LYS A 123 46.80 -0.01 26.58
C LYS A 123 45.59 0.75 26.01
N THR A 124 45.58 1.00 24.71
CA THR A 124 44.44 1.66 24.05
C THR A 124 43.28 0.69 23.88
N LEU A 125 43.56 -0.58 23.56
CA LEU A 125 42.54 -1.63 23.48
C LEU A 125 41.82 -1.84 24.82
N GLU A 126 42.54 -1.84 25.95
CA GLU A 126 41.95 -1.91 27.29
C GLU A 126 40.99 -0.74 27.58
N ARG A 127 41.38 0.48 27.19
CA ARG A 127 40.53 1.67 27.33
C ARG A 127 39.30 1.61 26.43
N ILE A 128 39.45 1.13 25.19
CA ILE A 128 38.32 0.88 24.30
C ILE A 128 37.36 -0.11 24.96
N ASP A 129 37.89 -1.21 25.49
CA ASP A 129 37.08 -2.23 26.16
C ASP A 129 36.28 -1.66 27.34
N LYS A 130 36.90 -0.80 28.15
CA LYS A 130 36.21 -0.08 29.23
C LYS A 130 35.10 0.82 28.69
N ALA A 131 35.39 1.60 27.63
CA ALA A 131 34.40 2.48 27.02
C ALA A 131 33.21 1.70 26.40
N LEU A 132 33.47 0.56 25.76
CA LEU A 132 32.44 -0.32 25.21
C LEU A 132 31.54 -0.89 26.31
N SER A 133 32.12 -1.27 27.47
CA SER A 133 31.34 -1.75 28.61
C SER A 133 30.51 -0.63 29.27
N GLN A 134 31.06 0.58 29.39
CA GLN A 134 30.30 1.74 29.87
C GLN A 134 29.15 2.12 28.93
N ALA A 135 29.39 2.04 27.61
CA ALA A 135 28.35 2.23 26.62
C ALA A 135 27.27 1.15 26.76
N LEU A 136 27.62 -0.12 26.99
CA LEU A 136 26.62 -1.15 27.26
C LEU A 136 25.74 -0.81 28.47
N THR A 137 26.32 -0.32 29.57
CA THR A 137 25.55 0.15 30.73
C THR A 137 24.59 1.28 30.33
N THR A 138 25.06 2.26 29.57
CA THR A 138 24.23 3.37 29.09
C THR A 138 23.09 2.89 28.18
N ALA A 139 23.32 1.87 27.34
CA ALA A 139 22.29 1.32 26.45
C ALA A 139 21.12 0.66 27.22
N ASN A 140 21.42 0.04 28.36
CA ASN A 140 20.47 -0.69 29.20
C ASN A 140 19.86 0.14 30.34
N ASP A 141 20.21 1.42 30.42
CA ASP A 141 19.65 2.37 31.39
C ASP A 141 18.30 2.87 30.86
N ASP A 142 17.19 2.40 31.43
CA ASP A 142 15.82 2.72 31.01
C ASP A 142 15.39 4.15 31.36
N GLU A 143 16.00 4.75 32.39
CA GLU A 143 15.83 6.15 32.78
C GLU A 143 16.61 7.12 31.86
N MET A 144 17.58 6.60 31.09
CA MET A 144 18.37 7.41 30.17
C MET A 144 17.55 7.83 28.94
N ALA A 145 17.78 9.07 28.49
CA ALA A 145 17.18 9.55 27.25
C ALA A 145 17.54 8.63 26.05
N ILE A 146 16.59 8.47 25.13
CA ILE A 146 16.71 7.56 23.96
C ILE A 146 17.98 7.84 23.12
N THR A 147 18.35 9.10 22.93
CA THR A 147 19.46 9.47 22.03
C THR A 147 20.83 8.96 22.52
N PRO A 148 21.25 9.19 23.78
CA PRO A 148 22.41 8.53 24.37
C PRO A 148 22.38 7.00 24.29
N ARG A 149 21.23 6.37 24.60
CA ARG A 149 21.08 4.91 24.54
C ARG A 149 21.36 4.35 23.14
N ILE A 150 20.81 4.98 22.10
CA ILE A 150 21.09 4.60 20.69
C ILE A 150 22.58 4.70 20.36
N ALA A 151 23.22 5.82 20.70
CA ALA A 151 24.66 6.01 20.44
C ALA A 151 25.52 4.99 21.20
N ALA A 152 25.08 4.61 22.39
CA ALA A 152 25.69 3.56 23.18
C ALA A 152 25.53 2.16 22.56
N ILE A 153 24.37 1.83 21.96
CA ILE A 153 24.15 0.59 21.19
C ILE A 153 25.08 0.55 19.97
N GLU A 154 25.16 1.66 19.22
CA GLU A 154 26.05 1.81 18.05
C GLU A 154 27.52 1.54 18.40
N LEU A 155 27.96 2.02 19.58
CA LEU A 155 29.33 1.80 20.06
C LEU A 155 29.53 0.37 20.61
N SER A 156 28.65 -0.09 21.50
CA SER A 156 28.84 -1.34 22.26
C SER A 156 28.57 -2.62 21.46
N GLY A 157 27.72 -2.58 20.43
CA GLY A 157 27.32 -3.74 19.60
C GLY A 157 28.43 -4.33 18.73
N ARG A 158 29.61 -3.74 18.80
CA ARG A 158 30.84 -4.19 18.16
C ARG A 158 31.47 -5.42 18.79
N LYS A 159 31.22 -5.66 20.08
CA LYS A 159 31.88 -6.71 20.83
C LYS A 159 30.96 -7.92 20.98
N ALA A 160 31.40 -9.08 20.51
CA ALA A 160 30.62 -10.31 20.57
C ALA A 160 30.11 -10.65 22.00
N LYS A 161 30.89 -10.31 23.04
CA LYS A 161 30.47 -10.55 24.44
C LYS A 161 29.27 -9.71 24.89
N HIS A 162 28.95 -8.62 24.19
CA HIS A 162 27.82 -7.74 24.52
C HIS A 162 26.53 -8.14 23.78
N THR A 163 26.62 -9.08 22.83
CA THR A 163 25.50 -9.44 21.95
C THR A 163 24.25 -9.87 22.71
N GLU A 164 24.36 -10.76 23.71
CA GLU A 164 23.17 -11.25 24.42
C GLU A 164 22.47 -10.15 25.23
N THR A 165 23.24 -9.27 25.88
CA THR A 165 22.69 -8.13 26.60
C THR A 165 21.97 -7.17 25.65
N LEU A 166 22.55 -6.88 24.48
CA LEU A 166 21.89 -6.03 23.50
C LEU A 166 20.68 -6.71 22.85
N LEU A 167 20.68 -8.04 22.67
CA LEU A 167 19.51 -8.77 22.17
C LEU A 167 18.31 -8.70 23.13
N ALA A 168 18.54 -8.46 24.43
CA ALA A 168 17.47 -8.20 25.38
C ALA A 168 16.72 -6.89 25.07
N LEU A 169 17.40 -5.89 24.47
CA LEU A 169 16.79 -4.61 24.06
C LEU A 169 15.83 -4.72 22.86
N LEU A 170 15.60 -5.93 22.35
CA LEU A 170 14.59 -6.23 21.32
C LEU A 170 13.23 -6.65 21.92
N SER A 171 13.11 -6.64 23.24
CA SER A 171 11.85 -6.91 23.92
C SER A 171 10.79 -5.86 23.58
N SER A 172 9.52 -6.27 23.58
CA SER A 172 8.39 -5.39 23.24
C SER A 172 8.17 -4.24 24.22
N ASN A 173 8.71 -4.34 25.43
CA ASN A 173 8.66 -3.29 26.45
C ASN A 173 9.63 -2.12 26.21
N GLU A 174 10.66 -2.31 25.39
CA GLU A 174 11.63 -1.26 25.07
C GLU A 174 11.06 -0.25 24.06
N PRO A 175 11.52 1.01 24.06
CA PRO A 175 11.14 1.98 23.05
C PRO A 175 11.46 1.49 21.64
N ILE A 176 10.59 1.81 20.68
CA ILE A 176 10.71 1.36 19.29
C ILE A 176 12.03 1.80 18.64
N GLU A 177 12.54 2.97 19.01
CA GLU A 177 13.82 3.49 18.54
C GLU A 177 15.01 2.65 19.03
N ILE A 178 14.92 2.10 20.25
CA ILE A 178 15.95 1.23 20.84
C ILE A 178 15.95 -0.13 20.15
N GLN A 179 14.78 -0.71 19.92
CA GLN A 179 14.64 -1.98 19.21
C GLN A 179 15.18 -1.87 17.77
N THR A 180 14.79 -0.82 17.04
CA THR A 180 15.25 -0.60 15.65
C THR A 180 16.74 -0.28 15.55
N ALA A 181 17.32 0.48 16.48
CA ALA A 181 18.77 0.69 16.55
C ALA A 181 19.51 -0.63 16.80
N THR A 182 18.99 -1.44 17.72
CA THR A 182 19.56 -2.75 18.08
C THR A 182 19.54 -3.71 16.91
N THR A 183 18.41 -3.83 16.18
CA THR A 183 18.34 -4.69 14.99
C THR A 183 19.35 -4.26 13.93
N LYS A 184 19.44 -2.95 13.65
CA LYS A 184 20.40 -2.41 12.66
C LYS A 184 21.85 -2.73 13.01
N ILE A 185 22.22 -2.69 14.29
CA ILE A 185 23.60 -2.92 14.74
C ILE A 185 23.96 -4.40 14.81
N LEU A 186 23.04 -5.26 15.28
CA LEU A 186 23.33 -6.67 15.50
C LEU A 186 23.12 -7.54 14.26
N THR A 187 22.17 -7.20 13.38
CA THR A 187 21.82 -8.02 12.21
C THR A 187 23.01 -8.35 11.30
N PRO A 188 23.91 -7.41 10.95
CA PRO A 188 25.03 -7.70 10.04
C PRO A 188 26.01 -8.77 10.55
N THR A 189 26.06 -8.98 11.86
CA THR A 189 26.99 -9.93 12.51
C THR A 189 26.29 -11.10 13.18
N ASN A 190 24.99 -11.00 13.47
CA ASN A 190 24.20 -12.01 14.18
C ASN A 190 22.83 -12.26 13.51
N PRO A 191 22.74 -12.51 12.19
CA PRO A 191 21.45 -12.58 11.49
C PRO A 191 20.56 -13.70 12.03
N GLN A 192 21.11 -14.86 12.41
CA GLN A 192 20.32 -15.97 12.96
C GLN A 192 19.66 -15.62 14.29
N LYS A 193 20.35 -14.92 15.19
CA LYS A 193 19.80 -14.53 16.50
C LYS A 193 18.66 -13.51 16.38
N ILE A 194 18.73 -12.67 15.35
CA ILE A 194 17.65 -11.73 14.98
C ILE A 194 16.46 -12.50 14.40
N LEU A 195 16.71 -13.43 13.47
CA LEU A 195 15.67 -14.27 12.87
C LEU A 195 14.91 -15.12 13.91
N MET A 196 15.60 -15.63 14.94
CA MET A 196 14.96 -16.36 16.05
C MET A 196 13.97 -15.51 16.86
N ARG A 197 14.09 -14.18 16.84
CA ARG A 197 13.22 -13.24 17.56
C ARG A 197 12.20 -12.56 16.64
N PHE A 198 12.21 -12.91 15.34
CA PHE A 198 11.50 -12.16 14.30
C PHE A 198 9.99 -12.12 14.50
N THR A 199 9.39 -13.21 14.96
CA THR A 199 7.94 -13.30 15.20
C THR A 199 7.49 -12.48 16.41
N GLY A 200 8.39 -12.11 17.32
CA GLY A 200 8.10 -11.24 18.46
C GLY A 200 8.26 -9.75 18.18
N MET A 201 8.71 -9.40 16.97
CA MET A 201 8.96 -8.02 16.58
C MET A 201 7.69 -7.36 16.02
N SER A 202 7.47 -6.10 16.38
CA SER A 202 6.42 -5.27 15.79
C SER A 202 6.74 -4.91 14.33
N PRO A 203 5.78 -4.39 13.54
CA PRO A 203 5.98 -4.13 12.11
C PRO A 203 7.20 -3.26 11.82
N ARG A 204 7.37 -2.12 12.52
CA ARG A 204 8.52 -1.23 12.31
C ARG A 204 9.87 -1.90 12.62
N VAL A 205 9.94 -2.72 13.67
CA VAL A 205 11.18 -3.44 14.03
C VAL A 205 11.49 -4.53 13.01
N ARG A 206 10.48 -5.28 12.57
CA ARG A 206 10.63 -6.27 11.50
C ARG A 206 11.13 -5.64 10.22
N THR A 207 10.55 -4.50 9.79
CA THR A 207 11.02 -3.78 8.60
C THR A 207 12.50 -3.41 8.74
N ALA A 208 12.90 -2.83 9.87
CA ALA A 208 14.31 -2.49 10.12
C ALA A 208 15.24 -3.72 10.09
N ALA A 209 14.79 -4.85 10.66
CA ALA A 209 15.53 -6.10 10.62
C ALA A 209 15.67 -6.65 9.19
N VAL A 210 14.58 -6.69 8.42
CA VAL A 210 14.58 -7.16 7.03
C VAL A 210 15.44 -6.27 6.15
N GLU A 211 15.34 -4.94 6.27
CA GLU A 211 16.19 -4.01 5.52
C GLU A 211 17.67 -4.25 5.81
N SER A 212 18.02 -4.49 7.08
CA SER A 212 19.39 -4.83 7.45
C SER A 212 19.81 -6.22 6.95
N LEU A 213 18.92 -7.21 6.94
CA LEU A 213 19.19 -8.55 6.39
C LEU A 213 19.41 -8.49 4.87
N LEU A 214 18.64 -7.67 4.16
CA LEU A 214 18.76 -7.47 2.71
C LEU A 214 19.93 -6.54 2.31
N SER A 215 20.70 -6.02 3.27
CA SER A 215 21.81 -5.10 2.99
C SER A 215 23.08 -5.79 2.47
N ARG A 216 23.23 -7.10 2.70
CA ARG A 216 24.38 -7.91 2.27
C ARG A 216 23.89 -9.27 1.80
N GLU A 217 24.64 -9.86 0.86
CA GLU A 217 24.32 -11.18 0.30
C GLU A 217 24.26 -12.28 1.37
N SER A 218 25.23 -12.32 2.28
CA SER A 218 25.31 -13.36 3.32
C SER A 218 24.12 -13.32 4.28
N THR A 219 23.67 -12.13 4.67
CA THR A 219 22.51 -11.95 5.55
C THR A 219 21.19 -12.15 4.80
N ALA A 220 21.13 -11.82 3.51
CA ALA A 220 19.97 -12.09 2.66
C ALA A 220 19.77 -13.61 2.47
N ARG A 221 20.87 -14.36 2.31
CA ARG A 221 20.83 -15.83 2.25
C ARG A 221 20.35 -16.44 3.57
N ALA A 222 20.75 -15.87 4.71
CA ALA A 222 20.24 -16.30 6.02
C ALA A 222 18.72 -16.06 6.16
N LEU A 223 18.22 -14.93 5.68
CA LEU A 223 16.78 -14.64 5.63
C LEU A 223 16.05 -15.65 4.73
N LEU A 224 16.56 -15.91 3.52
CA LEU A 224 15.95 -16.85 2.59
C LEU A 224 15.90 -18.28 3.15
N SER A 225 16.99 -18.71 3.81
CA SER A 225 17.04 -19.99 4.50
C SER A 225 16.04 -20.10 5.66
N ALA A 226 15.82 -19.02 6.42
CA ALA A 226 14.83 -19.02 7.49
C ALA A 226 13.38 -19.13 6.96
N LEU A 227 13.11 -18.56 5.78
CA LEU A 227 11.81 -18.72 5.12
C LEU A 227 11.63 -20.14 4.56
N SER A 228 12.65 -20.70 3.90
CA SER A 228 12.58 -22.04 3.29
C SER A 228 12.45 -23.15 4.33
N THR A 229 13.08 -22.98 5.50
CA THR A 229 12.96 -23.89 6.65
C THR A 229 11.71 -23.67 7.50
N LYS A 230 10.87 -22.68 7.14
CA LYS A 230 9.68 -22.27 7.90
C LYS A 230 9.97 -21.80 9.34
N ALA A 231 11.22 -21.40 9.63
CA ALA A 231 11.59 -20.79 10.90
C ALA A 231 10.94 -19.41 11.09
N ILE A 232 10.67 -18.71 9.97
CA ILE A 232 9.79 -17.56 9.93
C ILE A 232 8.70 -17.78 8.87
N PRO A 233 7.46 -17.27 9.08
CA PRO A 233 6.39 -17.41 8.09
C PRO A 233 6.74 -16.67 6.79
N ILE A 234 6.48 -17.27 5.63
CA ILE A 234 6.71 -16.62 4.32
C ILE A 234 5.90 -15.32 4.20
N ASN A 235 4.71 -15.31 4.79
CA ASN A 235 3.79 -14.18 4.79
C ASN A 235 4.21 -13.02 5.71
N SER A 236 5.30 -13.19 6.47
CA SER A 236 5.86 -12.13 7.32
C SER A 236 6.74 -11.11 6.58
N LEU A 237 6.92 -11.29 5.27
CA LEU A 237 7.59 -10.35 4.38
C LEU A 237 6.60 -9.61 3.47
N SER A 238 6.69 -8.29 3.46
CA SER A 238 6.00 -7.42 2.49
C SER A 238 6.34 -7.77 1.03
N LEU A 239 5.43 -7.40 0.13
CA LEU A 239 5.61 -7.56 -1.32
C LEU A 239 6.90 -6.91 -1.83
N LEU A 240 7.25 -5.73 -1.31
CA LEU A 240 8.49 -5.03 -1.68
C LEU A 240 9.73 -5.83 -1.29
N HIS A 241 9.74 -6.44 -0.11
CA HIS A 241 10.85 -7.28 0.34
C HIS A 241 10.97 -8.57 -0.49
N ARG A 242 9.84 -9.21 -0.80
CA ARG A 242 9.81 -10.37 -1.71
C ARG A 242 10.37 -10.01 -3.08
N GLN A 243 9.95 -8.87 -3.64
CA GLN A 243 10.45 -8.39 -4.93
C GLN A 243 11.96 -8.16 -4.90
N ARG A 244 12.51 -7.57 -3.84
CA ARG A 244 13.97 -7.39 -3.69
C ARG A 244 14.74 -8.71 -3.67
N LEU A 245 14.16 -9.77 -3.09
CA LEU A 245 14.75 -11.11 -3.10
C LEU A 245 14.65 -11.76 -4.50
N THR A 246 13.50 -11.68 -5.17
CA THR A 246 13.30 -12.27 -6.51
C THR A 246 14.01 -11.49 -7.62
N SER A 247 14.38 -10.22 -7.39
CA SER A 247 15.20 -9.39 -8.28
C SER A 247 16.63 -9.20 -7.80
N HIS A 248 17.13 -10.06 -6.90
CA HIS A 248 18.46 -9.89 -6.30
C HIS A 248 19.59 -10.01 -7.34
N PRO A 249 20.70 -9.25 -7.22
CA PRO A 249 21.83 -9.34 -8.16
C PRO A 249 22.52 -10.71 -8.19
N ASP A 250 22.59 -11.38 -7.03
CA ASP A 250 23.06 -12.76 -6.93
C ASP A 250 22.06 -13.74 -7.56
N LYS A 251 22.53 -14.52 -8.54
CA LYS A 251 21.68 -15.38 -9.37
C LYS A 251 21.15 -16.60 -8.62
N GLU A 252 21.94 -17.18 -7.72
CA GLU A 252 21.51 -18.33 -6.94
C GLU A 252 20.38 -17.94 -5.98
N LEU A 253 20.57 -16.85 -5.23
CA LEU A 253 19.58 -16.31 -4.30
C LEU A 253 18.30 -15.90 -5.03
N GLN A 254 18.41 -15.27 -6.21
CA GLN A 254 17.27 -14.93 -7.05
C GLN A 254 16.45 -16.17 -7.46
N VAL A 255 17.10 -17.25 -7.89
CA VAL A 255 16.41 -18.48 -8.32
C VAL A 255 15.72 -19.17 -7.15
N GLU A 256 16.40 -19.27 -6.01
CA GLU A 256 15.83 -19.86 -4.79
C GLU A 256 14.65 -19.03 -4.26
N ALA A 257 14.76 -17.70 -4.28
CA ALA A 257 13.67 -16.80 -3.89
C ALA A 257 12.46 -16.95 -4.82
N LYS A 258 12.66 -16.97 -6.14
CA LYS A 258 11.56 -17.19 -7.10
C LYS A 258 10.88 -18.52 -6.84
N LYS A 259 11.63 -19.61 -6.71
CA LYS A 259 11.07 -20.93 -6.39
C LYS A 259 10.24 -20.92 -5.11
N LEU A 260 10.73 -20.25 -4.06
CA LEU A 260 10.06 -20.19 -2.77
C LEU A 260 8.75 -19.38 -2.81
N PHE A 261 8.71 -18.28 -3.57
CA PHE A 261 7.53 -17.43 -3.65
C PHE A 261 6.57 -17.82 -4.78
N ASP A 262 7.04 -18.55 -5.80
CA ASP A 262 6.23 -19.09 -6.90
C ASP A 262 5.51 -20.39 -6.50
N SER A 263 6.05 -21.16 -5.55
CA SER A 263 5.29 -22.24 -4.93
C SER A 263 4.15 -21.62 -4.11
N SER A 264 2.94 -21.60 -4.67
CA SER A 264 1.76 -21.11 -3.96
C SER A 264 1.68 -21.84 -2.62
N GLN A 265 1.72 -21.09 -1.52
CA GLN A 265 1.51 -21.61 -0.16
C GLN A 265 0.08 -22.16 0.02
N THR A 266 -0.79 -21.89 -0.94
CA THR A 266 -2.12 -22.47 -1.11
C THR A 266 -2.00 -24.00 -1.19
N SER A 267 -2.60 -24.71 -0.23
CA SER A 267 -2.66 -26.17 -0.28
C SER A 267 -3.30 -26.63 -1.60
N GLU A 268 -2.98 -27.84 -2.06
CA GLU A 268 -3.63 -28.41 -3.25
C GLU A 268 -5.16 -28.39 -3.10
N GLU A 269 -5.66 -28.68 -1.90
CA GLU A 269 -7.08 -28.59 -1.53
C GLU A 269 -7.63 -27.16 -1.70
N ARG A 270 -6.92 -26.13 -1.20
CA ARG A 270 -7.36 -24.73 -1.32
C ARG A 270 -7.29 -24.25 -2.77
N THR A 271 -6.30 -24.71 -3.54
CA THR A 271 -6.17 -24.39 -4.96
C THR A 271 -7.34 -24.98 -5.76
N GLN A 272 -7.71 -26.22 -5.45
CA GLN A 272 -8.86 -26.88 -6.05
C GLN A 272 -10.18 -26.16 -5.71
N LEU A 273 -10.37 -25.79 -4.45
CA LEU A 273 -11.53 -25.00 -4.01
C LEU A 273 -11.62 -23.65 -4.73
N ILE A 274 -10.52 -22.92 -4.83
CA ILE A 274 -10.49 -21.64 -5.56
C ILE A 274 -10.87 -21.85 -7.02
N SER A 275 -10.34 -22.89 -7.67
CA SER A 275 -10.69 -23.21 -9.06
C SER A 275 -12.18 -23.55 -9.22
N GLU A 276 -12.76 -24.29 -8.28
CA GLU A 276 -14.20 -24.61 -8.28
C GLU A 276 -15.04 -23.33 -8.20
N TYR A 277 -14.73 -22.44 -7.26
CA TYR A 277 -15.41 -21.15 -7.14
C TYR A 277 -15.23 -20.32 -8.40
N GLN A 278 -14.00 -20.17 -8.91
CA GLN A 278 -13.72 -19.41 -10.13
C GLN A 278 -14.49 -19.93 -11.35
N SER A 279 -14.63 -21.25 -11.50
CA SER A 279 -15.41 -21.86 -12.58
C SER A 279 -16.92 -21.66 -12.45
N SER A 280 -17.39 -21.39 -11.23
CA SER A 280 -18.81 -21.20 -10.92
C SER A 280 -19.25 -19.73 -10.92
N ILE A 281 -18.32 -18.78 -11.05
CA ILE A 281 -18.66 -17.35 -11.11
C ILE A 281 -19.39 -17.06 -12.42
N SER A 282 -20.58 -16.46 -12.29
CA SER A 282 -21.35 -15.96 -13.42
C SER A 282 -21.23 -14.42 -13.53
N PRO A 283 -21.34 -13.84 -14.74
CA PRO A 283 -21.47 -12.38 -14.89
C PRO A 283 -22.79 -11.83 -14.34
N ASN A 284 -23.80 -12.68 -14.10
CA ASN A 284 -25.17 -12.28 -13.75
C ASN A 284 -25.44 -12.23 -12.22
N GLY A 285 -24.59 -11.54 -11.45
CA GLY A 285 -24.79 -11.39 -10.01
C GLY A 285 -25.76 -10.27 -9.65
N GLU A 286 -26.72 -10.55 -8.77
CA GLU A 286 -27.59 -9.55 -8.13
C GLU A 286 -26.81 -8.72 -7.08
N ILE A 287 -26.79 -7.40 -7.29
CA ILE A 287 -25.99 -6.43 -6.51
C ILE A 287 -26.55 -6.24 -5.09
N SER A 288 -27.88 -6.25 -4.93
CA SER A 288 -28.57 -6.08 -3.65
C SER A 288 -28.23 -7.20 -2.66
N LEU A 289 -28.25 -8.45 -3.12
CA LEU A 289 -27.81 -9.63 -2.38
C LEU A 289 -26.30 -9.55 -2.09
N GLY A 290 -25.50 -9.12 -3.07
CA GLY A 290 -24.07 -8.88 -2.89
C GLY A 290 -23.76 -7.89 -1.77
N LYS A 291 -24.56 -6.81 -1.68
CA LYS A 291 -24.47 -5.81 -0.61
C LYS A 291 -24.84 -6.39 0.75
N GLN A 292 -25.85 -7.24 0.83
CA GLN A 292 -26.22 -7.93 2.08
C GLN A 292 -25.10 -8.86 2.55
N ILE A 293 -24.58 -9.69 1.65
CA ILE A 293 -23.45 -10.61 1.92
C ILE A 293 -22.21 -9.82 2.35
N PHE A 294 -21.89 -8.73 1.64
CA PHE A 294 -20.81 -7.83 2.01
C PHE A 294 -20.99 -7.30 3.43
N THR A 295 -22.18 -6.75 3.73
CA THR A 295 -22.46 -6.16 5.05
C THR A 295 -22.31 -7.19 6.18
N GLN A 296 -22.74 -8.43 5.93
CA GLN A 296 -22.71 -9.51 6.92
C GLN A 296 -21.31 -10.09 7.15
N HIS A 297 -20.51 -10.27 6.09
CA HIS A 297 -19.27 -11.05 6.15
C HIS A 297 -18.00 -10.22 5.94
N CYS A 298 -18.07 -9.12 5.22
CA CYS A 298 -16.91 -8.29 4.86
C CYS A 298 -16.92 -6.93 5.58
N GLY A 299 -18.10 -6.38 5.85
CA GLY A 299 -18.31 -5.05 6.44
C GLY A 299 -17.76 -4.91 7.87
N THR A 300 -17.62 -6.02 8.59
CA THR A 300 -16.95 -6.04 9.91
C THR A 300 -15.54 -5.48 9.84
N CYS A 301 -14.81 -5.74 8.75
CA CYS A 301 -13.42 -5.36 8.61
C CYS A 301 -13.15 -4.35 7.49
N HIS A 302 -13.91 -4.40 6.40
CA HIS A 302 -13.66 -3.63 5.19
C HIS A 302 -14.68 -2.52 4.98
N HIS A 303 -14.18 -1.37 4.51
CA HIS A 303 -14.99 -0.25 4.09
C HIS A 303 -15.20 -0.32 2.57
N PHE A 304 -16.44 -0.19 2.13
CA PHE A 304 -16.80 -0.11 0.71
C PHE A 304 -18.04 0.73 0.52
N LYS A 305 -17.96 1.80 -0.30
CA LYS A 305 -19.09 2.67 -0.66
C LYS A 305 -19.91 3.16 0.57
N GLY A 306 -19.24 3.50 1.67
CA GLY A 306 -19.89 4.00 2.90
C GLY A 306 -20.41 2.91 3.85
N ILE A 307 -20.14 1.64 3.56
CA ILE A 307 -20.54 0.48 4.40
C ILE A 307 -19.30 -0.14 5.03
N GLY A 308 -19.39 -0.49 6.31
CA GLY A 308 -18.38 -1.26 7.04
C GLY A 308 -17.31 -0.43 7.74
N ASN A 309 -16.28 -1.11 8.24
CA ASN A 309 -15.20 -0.55 9.08
C ASN A 309 -13.87 -0.41 8.34
N LYS A 310 -12.91 0.32 8.91
CA LYS A 310 -11.57 0.53 8.34
C LYS A 310 -10.49 -0.30 9.07
N VAL A 311 -10.74 -1.59 9.24
CA VAL A 311 -9.76 -2.54 9.84
C VAL A 311 -8.85 -3.12 8.77
N GLY A 312 -9.43 -3.58 7.68
CA GLY A 312 -8.74 -3.98 6.46
C GLY A 312 -8.67 -2.84 5.43
N PRO A 313 -8.10 -3.11 4.24
CA PRO A 313 -8.07 -2.15 3.14
C PRO A 313 -9.45 -1.59 2.80
N ASP A 314 -9.50 -0.29 2.48
CA ASP A 314 -10.67 0.32 1.86
C ASP A 314 -10.84 -0.21 0.44
N LEU A 315 -11.94 -0.91 0.20
CA LEU A 315 -12.22 -1.55 -1.08
C LEU A 315 -12.81 -0.55 -2.08
N THR A 316 -13.19 0.67 -1.65
CA THR A 316 -13.78 1.68 -2.54
C THR A 316 -12.82 2.12 -3.65
N THR A 317 -11.51 2.03 -3.37
CA THR A 317 -10.45 2.34 -4.35
C THR A 317 -10.07 1.17 -5.25
N LEU A 318 -10.62 -0.04 -5.03
CA LEU A 318 -10.38 -1.19 -5.89
C LEU A 318 -11.18 -1.06 -7.19
N LYS A 319 -10.61 -0.36 -8.16
CA LYS A 319 -11.15 -0.36 -9.53
C LYS A 319 -10.58 -1.56 -10.31
N ASN A 320 -11.43 -2.22 -11.09
CA ASN A 320 -11.05 -3.14 -12.17
C ASN A 320 -10.24 -4.39 -11.73
N ARG A 321 -10.58 -5.02 -10.60
CA ARG A 321 -10.08 -6.37 -10.28
C ARG A 321 -10.90 -7.41 -11.04
N SER A 322 -10.24 -8.40 -11.65
CA SER A 322 -10.96 -9.52 -12.25
C SER A 322 -11.71 -10.30 -11.16
N ALA A 323 -12.87 -10.89 -11.51
CA ALA A 323 -13.64 -11.72 -10.60
C ALA A 323 -12.79 -12.84 -9.99
N ASN A 324 -11.93 -13.47 -10.80
CA ASN A 324 -11.01 -14.52 -10.35
C ASN A 324 -10.01 -14.03 -9.30
N ALA A 325 -9.47 -12.81 -9.47
CA ALA A 325 -8.56 -12.23 -8.49
C ALA A 325 -9.25 -11.92 -7.16
N LEU A 326 -10.51 -11.49 -7.19
CA LEU A 326 -11.31 -11.27 -5.98
C LEU A 326 -11.60 -12.58 -5.25
N VAL A 327 -12.00 -13.64 -5.95
CA VAL A 327 -12.21 -14.96 -5.32
C VAL A 327 -10.96 -15.48 -4.66
N THR A 328 -9.81 -15.42 -5.35
CA THR A 328 -8.55 -15.84 -4.75
C THR A 328 -8.23 -15.04 -3.49
N ALA A 329 -8.42 -13.72 -3.50
CA ALA A 329 -8.16 -12.88 -2.33
C ALA A 329 -9.12 -13.16 -1.15
N ILE A 330 -10.37 -13.54 -1.43
CA ILE A 330 -11.37 -13.84 -0.40
C ILE A 330 -11.15 -15.23 0.21
N LEU A 331 -10.81 -16.23 -0.61
CA LEU A 331 -10.67 -17.62 -0.17
C LEU A 331 -9.25 -17.96 0.33
N ASP A 332 -8.24 -17.20 -0.08
CA ASP A 332 -6.86 -17.28 0.40
C ASP A 332 -6.35 -15.89 0.83
N PRO A 333 -6.87 -15.36 1.95
CA PRO A 333 -6.46 -14.04 2.44
C PRO A 333 -5.00 -14.02 2.87
N GLY A 334 -4.38 -15.18 3.12
CA GLY A 334 -2.99 -15.33 3.55
C GLY A 334 -1.96 -15.20 2.43
N ALA A 335 -2.33 -15.50 1.18
CA ALA A 335 -1.39 -15.56 0.04
C ALA A 335 -0.59 -14.26 -0.20
N ALA A 336 -1.20 -13.09 0.05
CA ALA A 336 -0.63 -11.79 -0.29
C ALA A 336 -0.91 -10.70 0.76
N VAL A 337 -0.74 -11.04 2.05
CA VAL A 337 -0.93 -10.06 3.14
C VAL A 337 0.21 -9.06 3.18
N GLU A 338 -0.12 -7.77 3.18
CA GLU A 338 0.85 -6.73 3.52
C GLU A 338 1.16 -6.75 5.02
N ASP A 339 2.41 -6.48 5.40
CA ASP A 339 2.88 -6.53 6.79
C ASP A 339 1.97 -5.77 7.79
N LYS A 340 1.31 -4.70 7.32
CA LYS A 340 0.40 -3.85 8.10
C LYS A 340 -0.96 -4.49 8.42
N TYR A 341 -1.33 -5.62 7.82
CA TYR A 341 -2.58 -6.35 8.09
C TYR A 341 -2.35 -7.70 8.77
N LEU A 342 -1.12 -7.98 9.20
CA LEU A 342 -0.79 -9.18 9.93
C LEU A 342 -1.39 -9.13 11.34
N SER A 343 -1.93 -10.26 11.77
CA SER A 343 -2.46 -10.42 13.11
C SER A 343 -1.32 -10.55 14.14
N TYR A 344 -1.50 -9.84 15.25
CA TYR A 344 -0.63 -9.81 16.41
C TYR A 344 -1.42 -10.21 17.65
N SER A 345 -0.81 -11.05 18.48
CA SER A 345 -1.24 -11.37 19.83
C SER A 345 -0.34 -10.66 20.83
N VAL A 346 -0.95 -9.90 21.73
CA VAL A 346 -0.31 -9.16 22.82
C VAL A 346 -0.78 -9.77 24.13
N LEU A 347 0.10 -10.47 24.83
CA LEU A 347 -0.11 -10.88 26.21
C LEU A 347 0.41 -9.77 27.12
N THR A 348 -0.45 -9.31 28.01
CA THR A 348 -0.14 -8.30 29.02
C THR A 348 0.16 -8.96 30.37
N PHE A 349 0.91 -8.28 31.24
CA PHE A 349 1.34 -8.84 32.54
C PHE A 349 0.18 -9.14 33.51
N ASP A 350 -1.01 -8.58 33.29
CA ASP A 350 -2.23 -8.91 34.02
C ASP A 350 -2.91 -10.20 33.52
N GLY A 351 -2.33 -10.85 32.50
CA GLY A 351 -2.79 -12.10 31.92
C GLY A 351 -3.79 -11.94 30.77
N VAL A 352 -4.12 -10.71 30.34
CA VAL A 352 -5.06 -10.49 29.24
C VAL A 352 -4.36 -10.62 27.89
N VAL A 353 -5.00 -11.37 26.98
CA VAL A 353 -4.54 -11.53 25.59
C VAL A 353 -5.38 -10.68 24.66
N HIS A 354 -4.74 -9.76 23.95
CA HIS A 354 -5.34 -8.93 22.92
C HIS A 354 -4.89 -9.39 21.53
N ALA A 355 -5.82 -9.55 20.60
CA ALA A 355 -5.52 -9.97 19.23
C ALA A 355 -6.03 -8.92 18.22
N GLY A 356 -5.14 -8.46 17.34
CA GLY A 356 -5.48 -7.43 16.36
C GLY A 356 -4.33 -7.04 15.45
N ILE A 357 -4.48 -5.93 14.75
CA ILE A 357 -3.45 -5.32 13.89
C ILE A 357 -2.78 -4.18 14.64
N ILE A 358 -1.45 -4.05 14.55
CA ILE A 358 -0.76 -2.87 15.06
C ILE A 358 -0.97 -1.71 14.08
N ALA A 359 -1.84 -0.77 14.44
CA ALA A 359 -2.16 0.41 13.64
C ALA A 359 -1.22 1.60 13.94
N GLY A 360 -0.66 1.65 15.15
CA GLY A 360 0.23 2.71 15.60
C GLY A 360 1.32 2.22 16.55
N GLU A 361 2.50 2.83 16.49
CA GLU A 361 3.64 2.49 17.33
C GLU A 361 4.37 3.75 17.79
N THR A 362 4.48 3.92 19.11
CA THR A 362 5.26 4.98 19.75
C THR A 362 6.35 4.41 20.65
N SER A 363 7.16 5.29 21.25
CA SER A 363 8.18 4.90 22.22
C SER A 363 7.60 4.29 23.50
N THR A 364 6.34 4.57 23.85
CA THR A 364 5.73 4.15 25.13
C THR A 364 4.51 3.24 24.97
N ALA A 365 3.88 3.19 23.80
CA ALA A 365 2.68 2.39 23.57
C ALA A 365 2.58 1.84 22.16
N ILE A 366 1.76 0.80 22.01
CA ILE A 366 1.24 0.29 20.74
C ILE A 366 -0.26 0.55 20.67
N GLU A 367 -0.75 0.88 19.48
CA GLU A 367 -2.18 0.97 19.18
C GLU A 367 -2.59 -0.27 18.40
N LEU A 368 -3.40 -1.11 19.03
CA LEU A 368 -3.89 -2.36 18.49
C LEU A 368 -5.33 -2.19 18.01
N LEU A 369 -5.53 -2.29 16.71
CA LEU A 369 -6.85 -2.30 16.08
C LEU A 369 -7.43 -3.72 16.11
N LEU A 370 -8.49 -3.89 16.88
CA LEU A 370 -9.16 -5.17 17.07
C LEU A 370 -10.12 -5.46 15.90
N ALA A 371 -10.53 -6.72 15.77
CA ALA A 371 -11.44 -7.17 14.72
C ALA A 371 -12.83 -6.49 14.76
N ASP A 372 -13.24 -5.97 15.91
CA ASP A 372 -14.51 -5.24 16.08
C ASP A 372 -14.41 -3.75 15.66
N GLY A 373 -13.26 -3.31 15.16
CA GLY A 373 -13.00 -1.94 14.74
C GLY A 373 -12.56 -1.00 15.88
N LYS A 374 -12.48 -1.47 17.13
CA LYS A 374 -11.98 -0.65 18.24
C LYS A 374 -10.47 -0.62 18.26
N THR A 375 -9.91 0.54 18.60
CA THR A 375 -8.47 0.69 18.86
C THR A 375 -8.22 0.60 20.36
N GLN A 376 -7.30 -0.26 20.75
CA GLN A 376 -6.83 -0.39 22.12
C GLN A 376 -5.37 0.08 22.21
N THR A 377 -5.12 1.07 23.06
CA THR A 377 -3.77 1.52 23.37
C THR A 377 -3.22 0.67 24.52
N ILE A 378 -2.10 -0.01 24.29
CA ILE A 378 -1.41 -0.86 25.28
C ILE A 378 -0.04 -0.24 25.54
N LEU A 379 0.26 0.09 26.79
CA LEU A 379 1.57 0.58 27.18
C LEU A 379 2.60 -0.52 27.01
N ARG A 380 3.78 -0.18 26.50
CA ARG A 380 4.88 -1.13 26.33
C ARG A 380 5.32 -1.77 27.65
N SER A 381 5.26 -1.01 28.74
CA SER A 381 5.53 -1.49 30.11
C SER A 381 4.62 -2.65 30.52
N ASP A 382 3.43 -2.73 29.94
CA ASP A 382 2.41 -3.71 30.33
C ASP A 382 2.48 -4.97 29.46
N ILE A 383 3.31 -4.98 28.40
CA ILE A 383 3.44 -6.09 27.47
C ILE A 383 4.40 -7.13 28.02
N GLU A 384 3.88 -8.32 28.34
CA GLU A 384 4.68 -9.50 28.65
C GLU A 384 5.22 -10.15 27.37
N ARG A 385 4.37 -10.28 26.34
CA ARG A 385 4.73 -10.93 25.08
C ARG A 385 3.99 -10.33 23.90
N LEU A 386 4.73 -10.03 22.84
CA LEU A 386 4.19 -9.74 21.52
C LEU A 386 4.54 -10.89 20.58
N GLN A 387 3.58 -11.35 19.77
CA GLN A 387 3.84 -12.37 18.77
C GLN A 387 2.94 -12.21 17.55
N THR A 388 3.48 -12.43 16.35
CA THR A 388 2.69 -12.62 15.13
C THR A 388 2.75 -14.08 14.66
N THR A 389 1.64 -14.56 14.11
CA THR A 389 1.56 -15.87 13.43
C THR A 389 1.95 -15.77 11.96
N GLY A 390 2.16 -14.56 11.42
CA GLY A 390 2.33 -14.32 10.00
C GLY A 390 1.04 -14.51 9.18
N GLN A 391 -0.11 -14.67 9.84
CA GLN A 391 -1.41 -14.77 9.19
C GLN A 391 -2.10 -13.41 9.10
N SER A 392 -3.00 -13.28 8.14
CA SER A 392 -3.90 -12.14 8.02
C SER A 392 -4.81 -12.05 9.25
N LEU A 393 -5.25 -10.84 9.60
CA LEU A 393 -6.41 -10.69 10.50
C LEU A 393 -7.73 -11.08 9.78
N MET A 394 -7.74 -11.11 8.45
CA MET A 394 -8.90 -11.59 7.69
C MET A 394 -9.11 -13.09 7.96
N PRO A 395 -10.32 -13.52 8.39
CA PRO A 395 -10.59 -14.92 8.69
C PRO A 395 -10.46 -15.83 7.47
N GLU A 396 -9.98 -17.05 7.68
CA GLU A 396 -10.08 -18.13 6.70
C GLU A 396 -11.42 -18.89 6.84
N GLY A 397 -11.81 -19.64 5.81
CA GLY A 397 -13.00 -20.48 5.87
C GLY A 397 -14.29 -19.81 5.40
N MET A 398 -14.18 -18.73 4.61
CA MET A 398 -15.33 -17.97 4.09
C MET A 398 -16.25 -18.84 3.22
N GLU A 399 -15.71 -19.87 2.56
CA GLU A 399 -16.45 -20.87 1.78
C GLU A 399 -17.53 -21.62 2.57
N LYS A 400 -17.44 -21.63 3.91
CA LYS A 400 -18.45 -22.27 4.77
C LYS A 400 -19.74 -21.46 4.86
N ASN A 401 -19.66 -20.16 4.60
CA ASN A 401 -20.78 -19.22 4.74
C ASN A 401 -21.14 -18.52 3.42
N ILE A 402 -20.22 -18.50 2.45
CA ILE A 402 -20.40 -17.86 1.15
C ILE A 402 -20.32 -18.95 0.08
N THR A 403 -21.47 -19.39 -0.42
CA THR A 403 -21.57 -20.35 -1.53
C THR A 403 -21.05 -19.75 -2.84
N PRO A 404 -20.79 -20.54 -3.90
CA PRO A 404 -20.40 -20.00 -5.20
C PRO A 404 -21.42 -19.00 -5.80
N GLU A 405 -22.71 -19.22 -5.55
CA GLU A 405 -23.78 -18.30 -5.93
C GLU A 405 -23.70 -16.98 -5.14
N HIS A 406 -23.58 -17.05 -3.81
CA HIS A 406 -23.36 -15.87 -2.96
C HIS A 406 -22.07 -15.11 -3.35
N MET A 407 -21.01 -15.83 -3.74
CA MET A 407 -19.76 -15.24 -4.22
C MET A 407 -19.98 -14.45 -5.51
N THR A 408 -20.81 -14.97 -6.43
CA THR A 408 -21.18 -14.25 -7.67
C THR A 408 -21.88 -12.93 -7.37
N HIS A 409 -22.85 -12.93 -6.46
CA HIS A 409 -23.53 -11.71 -6.00
C HIS A 409 -22.55 -10.71 -5.35
N LEU A 410 -21.68 -11.20 -4.46
CA LEU A 410 -20.67 -10.40 -3.77
C LEU A 410 -19.70 -9.73 -4.77
N ILE A 411 -19.22 -10.48 -5.76
CA ILE A 411 -18.33 -9.94 -6.79
C ILE A 411 -19.04 -8.90 -7.66
N ALA A 412 -20.30 -9.12 -8.02
CA ALA A 412 -21.08 -8.14 -8.77
C ALA A 412 -21.21 -6.81 -8.00
N PHE A 413 -21.42 -6.87 -6.68
CA PHE A 413 -21.41 -5.68 -5.82
C PHE A 413 -20.04 -4.99 -5.75
N LEU A 414 -18.95 -5.77 -5.56
CA LEU A 414 -17.57 -5.26 -5.45
C LEU A 414 -17.03 -4.67 -6.77
N ASN A 415 -17.33 -5.28 -7.91
CA ASN A 415 -16.91 -4.81 -9.23
C ASN A 415 -17.75 -3.63 -9.76
N GLY A 416 -18.72 -3.18 -8.98
CA GLY A 416 -19.48 -1.99 -9.34
C GLY A 416 -20.49 -2.25 -10.44
N GLY A 417 -21.20 -3.39 -10.40
CA GLY A 417 -22.55 -3.40 -10.92
C GLY A 417 -23.27 -2.20 -10.31
N SER A 418 -23.55 -1.20 -11.13
CA SER A 418 -24.15 0.05 -10.72
C SER A 418 -25.58 -0.25 -10.34
N GLU A 419 -25.83 -0.48 -9.05
CA GLU A 419 -27.13 -0.15 -8.48
C GLU A 419 -27.38 1.32 -8.86
N PHE A 420 -28.40 1.54 -9.69
CA PHE A 420 -28.95 2.86 -9.85
C PHE A 420 -29.37 3.35 -8.47
N LYS A 421 -28.62 4.32 -7.92
CA LYS A 421 -28.75 4.84 -6.54
C LYS A 421 -30.22 4.98 -6.15
N GLU A 422 -30.74 4.10 -5.30
CA GLU A 422 -31.94 4.43 -4.54
C GLU A 422 -31.58 5.54 -3.55
N GLY A 423 -31.99 6.77 -3.85
CA GLY A 423 -31.79 7.94 -3.00
C GLY A 423 -30.72 8.94 -3.43
N GLY A 424 -30.19 8.87 -4.66
CA GLY A 424 -29.32 9.93 -5.20
C GLY A 424 -30.08 11.21 -5.51
N SER A 425 -29.49 12.38 -5.21
CA SER A 425 -29.98 13.67 -5.73
C SER A 425 -30.09 13.58 -7.25
N TYR A 426 -31.25 13.88 -7.79
CA TYR A 426 -31.47 14.06 -9.23
C TYR A 426 -31.46 15.55 -9.55
N THR A 427 -31.15 15.89 -10.80
CA THR A 427 -31.27 17.26 -11.31
C THR A 427 -32.65 17.46 -11.94
N SER A 428 -33.19 18.67 -11.81
CA SER A 428 -34.44 19.09 -12.46
C SER A 428 -34.20 20.43 -13.15
N PRO A 429 -33.56 20.40 -14.33
CA PRO A 429 -33.30 21.62 -15.10
C PRO A 429 -34.61 22.29 -15.55
N PRO A 430 -34.61 23.60 -15.86
CA PRO A 430 -35.81 24.31 -16.30
C PRO A 430 -36.50 23.64 -17.51
N GLY A 431 -37.72 23.15 -17.31
CA GLY A 431 -38.51 22.44 -18.33
C GLY A 431 -38.60 20.92 -18.11
N ASN A 432 -37.74 20.35 -17.26
CA ASN A 432 -37.90 19.01 -16.71
C ASN A 432 -38.49 19.13 -15.29
N VAL A 433 -39.69 18.59 -15.11
CA VAL A 433 -40.43 18.57 -13.85
C VAL A 433 -40.79 17.11 -13.55
N PRO A 434 -40.00 16.41 -12.73
CA PRO A 434 -40.27 15.01 -12.43
C PRO A 434 -41.64 14.83 -11.78
N VAL A 435 -42.47 13.99 -12.38
CA VAL A 435 -43.83 13.67 -11.90
C VAL A 435 -44.10 12.18 -12.03
N THR A 436 -45.00 11.66 -11.19
CA THR A 436 -45.49 10.30 -11.35
C THR A 436 -46.31 10.19 -12.63
N VAL A 437 -45.87 9.32 -13.54
CA VAL A 437 -46.55 9.03 -14.81
C VAL A 437 -47.79 8.19 -14.52
N LYS A 438 -48.94 8.70 -14.92
CA LYS A 438 -50.23 8.02 -14.79
C LYS A 438 -50.62 7.37 -16.11
N PRO A 439 -51.39 6.27 -16.08
CA PRO A 439 -51.84 5.61 -17.30
C PRO A 439 -52.86 6.47 -18.03
N ASN A 440 -52.81 6.42 -19.36
CA ASN A 440 -53.85 6.94 -20.23
C ASN A 440 -55.12 6.06 -20.13
N ALA A 441 -56.21 6.52 -20.75
CA ALA A 441 -57.49 5.80 -20.77
C ALA A 441 -57.40 4.40 -21.41
N ASP A 442 -56.43 4.17 -22.30
CA ASP A 442 -56.14 2.89 -22.95
C ASP A 442 -55.13 2.02 -22.18
N GLY A 443 -54.66 2.48 -21.01
CA GLY A 443 -53.65 1.79 -20.20
C GLY A 443 -52.20 2.06 -20.62
N THR A 444 -51.98 2.83 -21.68
CA THR A 444 -50.63 3.22 -22.14
C THR A 444 -49.98 4.19 -21.15
N LEU A 445 -48.68 4.03 -20.90
CA LEU A 445 -47.88 4.93 -20.08
C LEU A 445 -46.84 5.65 -20.96
N HIS A 446 -46.89 6.98 -20.99
CA HIS A 446 -45.89 7.80 -21.70
C HIS A 446 -44.90 8.42 -20.73
N LEU A 447 -43.68 7.90 -20.75
CA LEU A 447 -42.57 8.33 -19.93
C LEU A 447 -41.80 9.41 -20.69
N GLN A 448 -42.30 10.64 -20.63
CA GLN A 448 -41.67 11.79 -21.31
C GLN A 448 -40.35 12.18 -20.64
N ALA A 449 -39.35 12.59 -21.43
CA ALA A 449 -38.09 13.16 -20.91
C ALA A 449 -38.32 14.35 -19.96
N ALA A 450 -39.36 15.16 -20.20
CA ALA A 450 -39.72 16.27 -19.33
C ALA A 450 -40.20 15.83 -17.93
N ALA A 451 -40.59 14.57 -17.75
CA ALA A 451 -41.14 14.04 -16.50
C ALA A 451 -40.16 13.10 -15.76
N CYS A 452 -38.93 12.94 -16.24
CA CYS A 452 -37.96 12.02 -15.66
C CYS A 452 -37.12 12.68 -14.56
N GLN A 453 -36.64 11.89 -13.61
CA GLN A 453 -35.55 12.24 -12.71
C GLN A 453 -34.22 12.02 -13.46
N MET A 454 -33.42 13.06 -13.63
CA MET A 454 -32.13 12.98 -14.29
C MET A 454 -31.02 12.70 -13.27
N HIS A 455 -30.36 11.56 -13.37
CA HIS A 455 -29.22 11.16 -12.55
C HIS A 455 -27.92 11.21 -13.37
N GLY A 456 -27.24 12.36 -13.33
CA GLY A 456 -26.04 12.64 -14.10
C GLY A 456 -25.73 14.14 -14.13
N GLU A 457 -24.57 14.52 -14.66
CA GLU A 457 -24.10 15.91 -14.72
C GLU A 457 -23.86 16.41 -16.17
N GLN A 458 -23.65 15.51 -17.14
CA GLN A 458 -23.27 15.82 -18.52
C GLN A 458 -24.47 15.90 -19.46
N PHE A 459 -25.35 14.89 -19.46
CA PHE A 459 -26.59 14.94 -20.25
C PHE A 459 -27.51 16.10 -19.84
N ARG A 460 -28.30 16.60 -20.78
CA ARG A 460 -29.09 17.84 -20.61
C ARG A 460 -30.49 17.66 -21.13
N PHE A 461 -31.45 18.28 -20.45
CA PHE A 461 -32.79 18.43 -20.99
C PHE A 461 -32.82 19.59 -21.98
N GLU A 462 -33.08 19.31 -23.25
CA GLU A 462 -33.17 20.35 -24.29
C GLU A 462 -34.62 20.78 -24.48
N LYS A 463 -34.98 21.87 -23.80
CA LYS A 463 -36.36 22.37 -23.75
C LYS A 463 -37.00 22.58 -25.13
N THR A 464 -36.21 22.96 -26.13
CA THR A 464 -36.69 23.20 -27.51
C THR A 464 -37.27 21.94 -28.14
N TYR A 465 -36.65 20.79 -27.87
CA TYR A 465 -36.99 19.50 -28.47
C TYR A 465 -37.74 18.58 -27.51
N GLY A 466 -37.76 18.93 -26.22
CA GLY A 466 -38.36 18.12 -25.17
C GLY A 466 -37.64 16.79 -24.97
N ASN A 467 -36.33 16.74 -25.23
CA ASN A 467 -35.51 15.54 -25.20
C ASN A 467 -34.46 15.59 -24.07
N ILE A 468 -33.79 14.47 -23.84
CA ILE A 468 -32.51 14.39 -23.14
C ILE A 468 -31.43 14.17 -24.19
N GLY A 469 -30.54 15.14 -24.35
CA GLY A 469 -29.39 15.05 -25.25
C GLY A 469 -28.06 15.23 -24.52
N PHE A 470 -26.97 15.37 -25.28
CA PHE A 470 -25.59 15.46 -24.76
C PHE A 470 -25.17 14.26 -23.88
N TRP A 471 -25.81 13.11 -24.07
CA TRP A 471 -25.61 11.94 -23.21
C TRP A 471 -24.35 11.16 -23.60
N ASN A 472 -23.24 11.38 -22.89
CA ASN A 472 -21.94 10.78 -23.23
C ASN A 472 -21.25 10.02 -22.08
N GLN A 473 -21.88 9.93 -20.91
CA GLN A 473 -21.38 9.13 -19.78
C GLN A 473 -22.26 7.90 -19.56
N SER A 474 -21.64 6.73 -19.42
CA SER A 474 -22.35 5.45 -19.30
C SER A 474 -22.94 5.17 -17.92
N ASP A 475 -22.52 5.93 -16.90
CA ASP A 475 -23.06 5.87 -15.53
C ASP A 475 -24.25 6.81 -15.31
N GLU A 476 -24.61 7.63 -16.30
CA GLU A 476 -25.77 8.51 -16.28
C GLU A 476 -27.05 7.78 -16.72
N PHE A 477 -28.16 8.16 -16.10
CA PHE A 477 -29.46 7.55 -16.38
C PHE A 477 -30.62 8.45 -16.05
N VAL A 478 -31.76 8.16 -16.66
CA VAL A 478 -33.04 8.77 -16.34
C VAL A 478 -33.94 7.77 -15.63
N LYS A 479 -34.78 8.27 -14.73
CA LYS A 479 -35.72 7.46 -13.95
C LYS A 479 -37.11 8.05 -13.97
N TRP A 480 -38.13 7.23 -14.21
CA TRP A 480 -39.53 7.58 -14.04
C TRP A 480 -40.15 6.80 -12.89
N ILE A 481 -41.10 7.43 -12.20
CA ILE A 481 -42.02 6.75 -11.30
C ILE A 481 -43.34 6.63 -12.04
N ILE A 482 -43.87 5.41 -12.18
CA ILE A 482 -45.08 5.11 -12.94
C ILE A 482 -46.14 4.49 -12.03
N GLU A 483 -47.42 4.72 -12.35
CA GLU A 483 -48.56 4.03 -11.77
C GLU A 483 -49.08 2.98 -12.76
N VAL A 484 -48.84 1.71 -12.47
CA VAL A 484 -49.23 0.59 -13.32
C VAL A 484 -50.68 0.20 -13.00
N PRO A 485 -51.63 0.33 -13.95
CA PRO A 485 -53.05 0.12 -13.69
C PRO A 485 -53.40 -1.36 -13.43
N ALA A 486 -52.70 -2.27 -14.10
CA ALA A 486 -52.89 -3.72 -13.99
C ALA A 486 -51.57 -4.46 -14.28
N SER A 487 -51.35 -5.58 -13.59
CA SER A 487 -50.21 -6.46 -13.87
C SER A 487 -50.34 -7.04 -15.28
N GLY A 488 -49.26 -7.03 -16.04
CA GLY A 488 -49.28 -7.53 -17.42
C GLY A 488 -47.99 -7.27 -18.18
N ASP A 489 -48.03 -7.66 -19.45
CA ASP A 489 -46.94 -7.48 -20.40
C ASP A 489 -47.13 -6.15 -21.14
N TYR A 490 -46.08 -5.33 -21.18
CA TYR A 490 -46.07 -4.03 -21.84
C TYR A 490 -44.99 -4.02 -22.91
N GLU A 491 -45.35 -3.71 -24.14
CA GLU A 491 -44.40 -3.42 -25.20
C GLU A 491 -43.71 -2.09 -24.97
N VAL A 492 -42.40 -2.06 -25.13
CA VAL A 492 -41.57 -0.89 -24.84
C VAL A 492 -41.05 -0.26 -26.13
N LEU A 493 -41.53 0.95 -26.40
CA LEU A 493 -41.18 1.75 -27.57
C LEU A 493 -40.38 2.97 -27.10
N VAL A 494 -39.16 3.14 -27.60
CA VAL A 494 -38.26 4.25 -27.27
C VAL A 494 -38.29 5.27 -28.41
N ASP A 495 -38.77 6.49 -28.17
CA ASP A 495 -38.76 7.61 -29.13
C ASP A 495 -37.43 8.38 -29.00
N TYR A 496 -36.58 8.26 -30.01
CA TYR A 496 -35.20 8.77 -29.98
C TYR A 496 -34.72 9.27 -31.35
N ALA A 497 -33.69 10.10 -31.33
CA ALA A 497 -32.90 10.49 -32.50
C ALA A 497 -31.42 10.15 -32.30
N CYS A 498 -30.75 9.67 -33.34
CA CYS A 498 -29.36 9.28 -33.33
C CYS A 498 -28.76 9.32 -34.75
N PRO A 499 -27.71 10.11 -35.03
CA PRO A 499 -27.02 10.09 -36.31
C PRO A 499 -26.13 8.84 -36.45
N ASP A 500 -25.68 8.57 -37.68
CA ASP A 500 -24.81 7.43 -38.00
C ASP A 500 -23.55 7.35 -37.13
N VAL A 501 -22.97 8.50 -36.78
CA VAL A 501 -21.72 8.59 -35.99
C VAL A 501 -21.87 8.15 -34.53
N ALA A 502 -23.10 8.10 -34.02
CA ALA A 502 -23.43 7.75 -32.64
C ALA A 502 -24.23 6.43 -32.53
N ALA A 503 -24.50 5.79 -33.68
CA ALA A 503 -25.20 4.52 -33.74
C ALA A 503 -24.35 3.38 -33.15
N GLU A 504 -24.95 2.18 -33.01
CA GLU A 504 -24.34 0.96 -32.48
C GLU A 504 -24.04 0.96 -30.97
N ASN A 505 -24.24 2.09 -30.29
CA ASN A 505 -24.28 2.11 -28.83
C ASN A 505 -25.36 1.15 -28.30
N THR A 506 -25.20 0.66 -27.06
CA THR A 506 -26.18 -0.24 -26.43
C THR A 506 -26.88 0.44 -25.27
N CYS A 507 -28.19 0.29 -25.19
CA CYS A 507 -29.03 0.85 -24.13
C CYS A 507 -29.71 -0.25 -23.33
N ARG A 508 -30.09 0.09 -22.08
CA ARG A 508 -30.89 -0.76 -21.21
C ARG A 508 -32.08 -0.01 -20.63
N LEU A 509 -33.18 -0.73 -20.45
CA LEU A 509 -34.33 -0.29 -19.66
C LEU A 509 -34.55 -1.29 -18.52
N SER A 510 -34.57 -0.81 -17.28
CA SER A 510 -34.72 -1.64 -16.09
C SER A 510 -35.99 -1.27 -15.31
N SER A 511 -36.77 -2.29 -14.94
CA SER A 511 -37.77 -2.24 -13.87
C SER A 511 -37.23 -2.94 -12.61
N SER A 512 -38.05 -3.08 -11.57
CA SER A 512 -37.70 -3.80 -10.34
C SER A 512 -37.37 -5.29 -10.54
N ASN A 513 -37.85 -5.90 -11.63
CA ASN A 513 -37.84 -7.35 -11.84
C ASN A 513 -37.29 -7.78 -13.21
N GLN A 514 -37.08 -6.86 -14.14
CA GLN A 514 -36.64 -7.18 -15.50
C GLN A 514 -35.76 -6.07 -16.08
N THR A 515 -34.81 -6.44 -16.93
CA THR A 515 -34.06 -5.48 -17.74
C THR A 515 -34.11 -5.89 -19.21
N LEU A 516 -34.46 -4.93 -20.07
CA LEU A 516 -34.43 -5.04 -21.52
C LEU A 516 -33.19 -4.38 -22.08
N ARG A 517 -32.71 -4.87 -23.22
CA ARG A 517 -31.48 -4.40 -23.89
C ARG A 517 -31.73 -4.24 -25.38
N ALA A 518 -31.18 -3.18 -25.95
CA ALA A 518 -31.23 -2.96 -27.39
C ALA A 518 -30.00 -2.19 -27.89
N THR A 519 -29.66 -2.42 -29.14
CA THR A 519 -28.68 -1.61 -29.88
C THR A 519 -29.40 -0.39 -30.46
N VAL A 520 -28.80 0.78 -30.28
CA VAL A 520 -29.29 2.06 -30.80
C VAL A 520 -28.99 2.10 -32.30
N ALA A 521 -30.04 2.08 -33.12
CA ALA A 521 -29.90 2.20 -34.57
C ALA A 521 -29.77 3.68 -34.97
N THR A 522 -29.27 3.94 -36.18
CA THR A 522 -29.31 5.30 -36.74
C THR A 522 -30.74 5.69 -37.10
N THR A 523 -31.10 6.94 -36.84
CA THR A 523 -32.30 7.60 -37.35
C THR A 523 -31.99 8.60 -38.45
N GLY A 524 -30.71 8.81 -38.79
CA GLY A 524 -30.22 9.72 -39.82
C GLY A 524 -29.59 10.99 -39.26
N SER A 525 -30.28 11.69 -38.36
CA SER A 525 -29.81 12.94 -37.75
C SER A 525 -30.32 13.14 -36.31
N TRP A 526 -29.84 14.16 -35.62
CA TRP A 526 -30.32 14.54 -34.28
C TRP A 526 -31.75 15.10 -34.27
N ASP A 527 -32.27 15.54 -35.42
CA ASP A 527 -33.62 16.10 -35.55
C ASP A 527 -34.66 15.07 -36.05
N GLU A 528 -34.20 13.90 -36.52
CA GLU A 528 -35.06 12.83 -37.06
C GLU A 528 -35.33 11.77 -35.99
N TYR A 529 -36.57 11.71 -35.53
CA TYR A 529 -36.99 10.83 -34.43
C TYR A 529 -37.77 9.62 -34.91
N HIS A 530 -37.36 8.44 -34.45
CA HIS A 530 -38.01 7.17 -34.74
C HIS A 530 -38.31 6.41 -33.44
N GLU A 531 -39.25 5.48 -33.51
CA GLU A 531 -39.53 4.55 -32.41
C GLU A 531 -38.69 3.26 -32.56
N LEU A 532 -37.97 2.91 -31.51
CA LEU A 532 -37.27 1.63 -31.37
C LEU A 532 -38.04 0.74 -30.39
N ASN A 533 -38.50 -0.42 -30.86
CA ASN A 533 -39.07 -1.46 -30.01
C ASN A 533 -37.94 -2.26 -29.34
N ILE A 534 -37.86 -2.21 -28.02
CA ILE A 534 -36.82 -2.90 -27.24
C ILE A 534 -37.32 -4.16 -26.52
N GLY A 535 -38.56 -4.58 -26.79
CA GLY A 535 -39.15 -5.83 -26.30
C GLY A 535 -40.32 -5.65 -25.32
N ILE A 536 -40.62 -6.73 -24.60
CA ILE A 536 -41.76 -6.82 -23.68
C ILE A 536 -41.29 -6.76 -22.23
N LEU A 537 -41.81 -5.80 -21.48
CA LEU A 537 -41.56 -5.58 -20.05
C LEU A 537 -42.75 -6.07 -19.22
N LYS A 538 -42.48 -6.90 -18.20
CA LYS A 538 -43.49 -7.41 -17.28
C LYS A 538 -43.62 -6.51 -16.06
N LEU A 539 -44.78 -5.90 -15.89
CA LEU A 539 -45.06 -4.99 -14.77
C LEU A 539 -46.15 -5.54 -13.87
N GLU A 540 -46.02 -5.28 -12.58
CA GLU A 540 -47.05 -5.56 -11.59
C GLU A 540 -47.89 -4.31 -11.31
N LYS A 541 -49.18 -4.50 -11.02
CA LYS A 541 -50.08 -3.42 -10.61
C LYS A 541 -49.52 -2.69 -9.38
N GLY A 542 -49.47 -1.37 -9.45
CA GLY A 542 -48.99 -0.52 -8.35
C GLY A 542 -47.99 0.52 -8.84
N THR A 543 -47.24 1.09 -7.91
CA THR A 543 -46.19 2.06 -8.24
C THR A 543 -44.90 1.33 -8.59
N ALA A 544 -44.31 1.64 -9.74
CA ALA A 544 -43.04 1.08 -10.18
C ALA A 544 -42.06 2.19 -10.57
N ALA A 545 -40.76 1.87 -10.54
CA ALA A 545 -39.72 2.73 -11.08
C ALA A 545 -39.17 2.13 -12.37
N ILE A 546 -39.03 2.96 -13.40
CA ILE A 546 -38.43 2.59 -14.69
C ILE A 546 -37.17 3.42 -14.88
N GLN A 547 -36.06 2.76 -15.18
CA GLN A 547 -34.76 3.39 -15.40
C GLN A 547 -34.28 3.11 -16.82
N PHE A 548 -33.69 4.12 -17.45
CA PHE A 548 -33.13 3.98 -18.80
C PHE A 548 -31.74 4.62 -18.88
N GLY A 549 -30.82 3.96 -19.56
CA GLY A 549 -29.48 4.49 -19.83
C GLY A 549 -28.62 3.58 -20.67
N ALA A 550 -27.33 3.90 -20.81
CA ALA A 550 -26.38 3.10 -21.58
C ALA A 550 -26.08 1.77 -20.90
N GLU A 551 -26.02 0.67 -21.66
CA GLU A 551 -25.64 -0.65 -21.14
C GLU A 551 -24.14 -0.78 -20.92
N ALA A 552 -23.33 -0.19 -21.81
CA ALA A 552 -21.88 -0.24 -21.79
C ALA A 552 -21.28 1.17 -21.96
N GLU A 553 -19.95 1.25 -22.08
CA GLU A 553 -19.29 2.52 -22.45
C GLU A 553 -19.87 3.08 -23.75
N ILE A 554 -20.11 4.39 -23.76
CA ILE A 554 -20.72 5.10 -24.90
C ILE A 554 -19.60 5.52 -25.86
N ASN A 555 -19.76 5.20 -27.14
CA ASN A 555 -18.97 5.79 -28.20
C ASN A 555 -19.63 7.09 -28.67
N GLY A 556 -19.03 8.24 -28.30
CA GLY A 556 -19.57 9.57 -28.62
C GLY A 556 -20.76 9.95 -27.73
N TRP A 557 -21.97 9.77 -28.24
CA TRP A 557 -23.23 10.07 -27.54
C TRP A 557 -24.20 8.92 -27.68
N LEU A 558 -25.03 8.67 -26.65
CA LEU A 558 -25.95 7.55 -26.63
C LEU A 558 -27.12 7.74 -27.61
N MET A 559 -27.89 8.81 -27.44
CA MET A 559 -29.03 9.23 -28.28
C MET A 559 -29.61 10.55 -27.73
N ASP A 560 -30.47 11.19 -28.51
CA ASP A 560 -31.42 12.19 -28.02
C ASP A 560 -32.75 11.51 -27.69
N LEU A 561 -33.02 11.31 -26.39
CA LEU A 561 -34.20 10.57 -25.93
C LEU A 561 -35.38 11.51 -25.67
N ARG A 562 -36.50 11.35 -26.40
CA ARG A 562 -37.71 12.18 -26.18
C ARG A 562 -38.69 11.54 -25.20
N ALA A 563 -38.98 10.26 -25.38
CA ALA A 563 -39.93 9.54 -24.53
C ALA A 563 -39.74 8.03 -24.61
N ILE A 564 -40.31 7.33 -23.63
CA ILE A 564 -40.52 5.88 -23.69
C ILE A 564 -42.02 5.61 -23.52
N THR A 565 -42.60 4.81 -24.40
CA THR A 565 -44.00 4.41 -24.34
C THR A 565 -44.07 2.95 -23.91
N LEU A 566 -44.81 2.68 -22.83
CA LEU A 566 -45.17 1.34 -22.38
C LEU A 566 -46.62 1.08 -22.79
N ARG A 567 -46.80 0.28 -23.85
CA ARG A 567 -48.12 -0.05 -24.40
C ARG A 567 -48.56 -1.44 -23.91
N PRO A 568 -49.73 -1.60 -23.29
CA PRO A 568 -50.23 -2.93 -22.92
C PRO A 568 -50.25 -3.85 -24.14
N ALA A 569 -49.61 -5.02 -24.03
CA ALA A 569 -49.66 -6.02 -25.10
C ALA A 569 -51.10 -6.59 -25.17
N SER A 570 -51.82 -6.31 -26.24
CA SER A 570 -53.18 -6.84 -26.45
C SER A 570 -53.14 -8.37 -26.53
N SER A 571 -54.06 -9.04 -25.84
CA SER A 571 -54.23 -10.51 -25.85
C SER A 571 -54.86 -11.07 -27.14
N GLU A 572 -54.61 -10.43 -28.29
CA GLU A 572 -55.05 -10.91 -29.59
C GLU A 572 -53.83 -11.12 -30.51
N THR A 573 -53.53 -12.39 -30.75
CA THR A 573 -52.60 -12.87 -31.76
C THR A 573 -53.08 -12.44 -33.15
N PRO A 574 -52.28 -11.74 -33.97
CA PRO A 574 -52.51 -11.69 -35.40
C PRO A 574 -51.96 -12.96 -36.03
N ALA A 575 -52.83 -13.67 -36.75
CA ALA A 575 -52.53 -14.87 -37.52
C ALA A 575 -51.38 -14.68 -38.54
N GLU A 576 -50.65 -15.76 -38.81
CA GLU A 576 -49.75 -15.89 -39.96
C GLU A 576 -50.39 -15.42 -41.27
N PRO A 577 -49.63 -14.80 -42.19
CA PRO A 577 -49.89 -14.91 -43.60
C PRO A 577 -49.04 -16.03 -44.19
N SER A 578 -49.70 -17.13 -44.57
CA SER A 578 -49.17 -18.15 -45.46
C SER A 578 -48.98 -17.63 -46.89
N ASN A 579 -48.00 -18.23 -47.60
CA ASN A 579 -47.87 -18.32 -49.06
C ASN A 579 -47.44 -17.02 -49.79
N ARG A 580 -46.62 -16.99 -50.85
CA ARG A 580 -46.37 -17.99 -51.90
C ARG A 580 -45.13 -17.57 -52.74
N ALA A 581 -44.47 -18.53 -53.39
CA ALA A 581 -43.38 -18.36 -54.34
C ALA A 581 -43.60 -17.30 -55.45
N LYS A 582 -42.50 -16.70 -55.93
CA LYS A 582 -42.25 -16.44 -57.36
C LYS A 582 -40.75 -16.47 -57.66
N ASN A 583 -40.37 -17.43 -58.50
CA ASN A 583 -39.21 -17.37 -59.39
C ASN A 583 -39.22 -16.06 -60.19
N GLN A 584 -38.08 -15.37 -60.24
CA GLN A 584 -37.34 -15.02 -61.45
C GLN A 584 -36.00 -14.39 -61.09
#